data_AF-A0A2T0JSH7-F1
#
_entry.id   AF-A0A2T0JSH7-F1
#
_cell.length_a   1.000
_cell.length_b   1.000
_cell.length_c   1.000
_cell.angle_alpha   90.00
_cell.angle_beta   90.00
_cell.angle_gamma   90.00
#
_symmetry.space_group_name_H-M   'P 1'
#
loop_
_entity.id
_entity.type
_entity.pdbx_description
1 polymer ?
#
loop_
_entity_poly.entity_id
_entity_poly.type
_entity_poly.pdbx_seq_one_letter_code
_entity_poly.pdbx_strand_id
1 'polypeptide(L)'
;MATYPEIHIRDLQAAYNRWPGRPAEKTALAAIVLRVRIERAAARLPRTVIAAQPDISMVERRLYLSIGEAGLSHEGQVRRMQVIAGALEAYGAICEVLHGRNPDPLPPLEDLESWTRAVDALEKDLYPGDDFGAAAGHALLNAQTAPRPTLTAGRSRSNPITKSPGSTA
;
A
#
# COMPACT_ATOMS: atom_id res chain seq x y z
N MET A 1 -19.58 -5.13 2.83
CA MET A 1 -19.59 -3.82 2.14
C MET A 1 -18.59 -2.93 2.87
N ALA A 2 -17.44 -2.67 2.25
CA ALA A 2 -16.56 -1.56 2.60
C ALA A 2 -15.98 -1.08 1.28
N THR A 3 -16.74 -0.24 0.59
CA THR A 3 -16.16 0.67 -0.40
C THR A 3 -15.71 1.85 0.45
N TYR A 4 -14.46 2.26 0.36
CA TYR A 4 -14.00 3.54 0.91
C TYR A 4 -14.11 4.58 -0.22
N PRO A 5 -15.33 5.07 -0.59
CA PRO A 5 -15.47 5.99 -1.70
C PRO A 5 -14.80 7.33 -1.42
N GLU A 6 -14.57 7.68 -0.15
CA GLU A 6 -14.11 9.01 0.25
C GLU A 6 -12.60 9.10 0.53
N ILE A 7 -11.90 7.98 0.71
CA ILE A 7 -10.48 8.02 1.04
C ILE A 7 -9.66 8.05 -0.26
N HIS A 8 -9.21 9.22 -0.72
CA HIS A 8 -8.34 9.29 -1.88
C HIS A 8 -7.02 8.55 -1.62
N ILE A 9 -6.56 7.73 -2.59
CA ILE A 9 -5.25 7.08 -2.54
C ILE A 9 -4.13 8.11 -2.26
N ARG A 10 -4.26 9.33 -2.79
CA ARG A 10 -3.34 10.44 -2.53
C ARG A 10 -3.29 10.85 -1.06
N ASP A 11 -4.42 10.80 -0.34
CA ASP A 11 -4.48 11.14 1.08
C ASP A 11 -3.85 10.05 1.93
N LEU A 12 -4.08 8.78 1.59
CA LEU A 12 -3.40 7.64 2.24
C LEU A 12 -1.89 7.67 2.01
N GLN A 13 -1.45 8.07 0.82
CA GLN A 13 -0.03 8.26 0.51
C GLN A 13 0.56 9.45 1.26
N ALA A 14 -0.16 10.57 1.33
CA ALA A 14 0.27 11.73 2.09
C ALA A 14 0.38 11.39 3.59
N ALA A 15 -0.58 10.61 4.12
CA ALA A 15 -0.54 10.08 5.48
C ALA A 15 0.67 9.15 5.67
N TYR A 16 0.93 8.24 4.74
CA TYR A 16 2.10 7.35 4.76
C TYR A 16 3.42 8.11 4.75
N ASN A 17 3.59 9.06 3.84
CA ASN A 17 4.81 9.87 3.71
C ASN A 17 5.09 10.71 4.96
N ARG A 18 4.03 11.16 5.65
CA ARG A 18 4.13 11.98 6.87
C ARG A 18 4.13 11.16 8.15
N TRP A 19 3.92 9.85 8.09
CA TRP A 19 3.81 9.01 9.29
C TRP A 19 5.16 8.95 10.02
N PRO A 20 5.26 9.47 11.26
CA PRO A 20 6.50 9.48 12.04
C PRO A 20 6.78 8.14 12.73
N GLY A 21 5.90 7.16 12.54
CA GLY A 21 5.90 5.92 13.30
C GLY A 21 7.01 4.94 12.93
N ARG A 22 7.01 3.83 13.67
CA ARG A 22 8.02 2.77 13.53
C ARG A 22 7.91 2.09 12.17
N PRO A 23 8.99 1.46 11.65
CA PRO A 23 8.94 0.73 10.37
C PRO A 23 7.76 -0.25 10.29
N ALA A 24 7.44 -0.92 11.40
CA ALA A 24 6.29 -1.79 11.56
C ALA A 24 4.94 -1.16 11.16
N GLU A 25 4.68 0.04 11.66
CA GLU A 25 3.44 0.77 11.39
C GLU A 25 3.40 1.26 9.93
N LYS A 26 4.57 1.59 9.37
CA LYS A 26 4.69 1.94 7.94
C LYS A 26 4.36 0.74 7.06
N THR A 27 4.82 -0.46 7.39
CA THR A 27 4.49 -1.67 6.63
C THR A 27 2.99 -1.97 6.64
N ALA A 28 2.34 -1.88 7.79
CA ALA A 28 0.89 -2.05 7.89
C ALA A 28 0.14 -0.99 7.06
N LEU A 29 0.59 0.26 7.10
CA LEU A 29 -0.01 1.35 6.32
C LEU A 29 0.22 1.16 4.81
N ALA A 30 1.38 0.67 4.39
CA ALA A 30 1.66 0.33 3.00
C ALA A 30 0.76 -0.83 2.52
N ALA A 31 0.56 -1.86 3.35
CA ALA A 31 -0.38 -2.95 3.07
C ALA A 31 -1.83 -2.44 2.91
N ILE A 32 -2.26 -1.49 3.75
CA ILE A 32 -3.57 -0.83 3.60
C ILE A 32 -3.66 -0.08 2.25
N VAL A 33 -2.63 0.67 1.87
CA VAL A 33 -2.60 1.38 0.58
C VAL A 33 -2.75 0.40 -0.59
N LEU A 34 -2.00 -0.71 -0.57
CA LEU A 34 -2.07 -1.74 -1.60
C LEU A 34 -3.45 -2.41 -1.66
N ARG A 35 -4.04 -2.74 -0.50
CA ARG A 35 -5.41 -3.28 -0.43
C ARG A 35 -6.42 -2.34 -1.10
N VAL A 36 -6.38 -1.05 -0.76
CA VAL A 36 -7.32 -0.05 -1.31
C VAL A 36 -7.15 0.10 -2.81
N ARG A 37 -5.92 0.01 -3.33
CA ARG A 37 -5.65 0.03 -4.79
C ARG A 37 -6.35 -1.13 -5.51
N ILE A 38 -6.21 -2.35 -5.00
CA ILE A 38 -6.85 -3.55 -5.56
C ILE A 38 -8.38 -3.43 -5.50
N GLU A 39 -8.94 -3.04 -4.35
CA GLU A 39 -10.39 -2.84 -4.18
C GLU A 39 -10.94 -1.80 -5.17
N ARG A 40 -10.18 -0.73 -5.45
CA ARG A 40 -10.55 0.30 -6.42
C ARG A 40 -10.47 -0.18 -7.86
N ALA A 41 -9.42 -0.92 -8.22
CA ALA A 41 -9.32 -1.55 -9.53
C ALA A 41 -10.54 -2.45 -9.77
N ALA A 42 -10.87 -3.32 -8.82
CA ALA A 42 -12.07 -4.15 -8.90
C ALA A 42 -13.37 -3.33 -8.95
N ALA A 43 -13.45 -2.20 -8.24
CA ALA A 43 -14.64 -1.35 -8.20
C ALA A 43 -14.90 -0.58 -9.51
N ARG A 44 -13.86 -0.26 -10.27
CA ARG A 44 -13.95 0.45 -11.55
C ARG A 44 -14.37 -0.43 -12.72
N LEU A 45 -14.24 -1.75 -12.58
CA LEU A 45 -14.70 -2.69 -13.60
C LEU A 45 -16.22 -2.54 -13.85
N PRO A 46 -16.68 -2.70 -15.11
CA PRO A 46 -18.09 -2.62 -15.44
C PRO A 46 -18.93 -3.51 -14.53
N ARG A 47 -20.09 -2.99 -14.10
CA ARG A 47 -21.03 -3.74 -13.26
C ARG A 47 -21.76 -4.80 -14.10
N THR A 48 -21.11 -5.93 -14.35
CA THR A 48 -21.82 -7.14 -14.76
C THR A 48 -22.61 -7.68 -13.56
N VAL A 49 -23.82 -8.20 -13.81
CA VAL A 49 -24.64 -8.80 -12.77
C VAL A 49 -23.93 -10.06 -12.27
N ILE A 50 -23.43 -10.01 -11.04
CA ILE A 50 -22.77 -11.14 -10.39
C ILE A 50 -23.80 -11.84 -9.53
N ALA A 51 -24.27 -13.01 -9.97
CA ALA A 51 -24.98 -13.94 -9.08
C ALA A 51 -23.96 -14.45 -8.05
N ALA A 52 -24.00 -13.90 -6.84
CA ALA A 52 -22.99 -14.20 -5.83
C ALA A 52 -23.31 -15.53 -5.10
N GLN A 53 -22.45 -16.54 -5.29
CA GLN A 53 -22.22 -17.54 -4.23
C GLN A 53 -21.58 -16.83 -3.02
N PRO A 54 -22.02 -17.14 -1.79
CA PRO A 54 -21.64 -16.40 -0.56
C PRO A 54 -20.15 -16.51 -0.19
N ASP A 55 -19.42 -17.49 -0.72
CA ASP A 55 -18.09 -17.86 -0.21
C ASP A 55 -16.91 -17.20 -0.95
N ILE A 56 -17.15 -16.41 -2.00
CA ILE A 56 -16.09 -15.77 -2.80
C ILE A 56 -16.13 -14.25 -2.59
N SER A 57 -14.96 -13.65 -2.32
CA SER A 57 -14.81 -12.20 -2.21
C SER A 57 -15.32 -11.49 -3.47
N MET A 58 -16.09 -10.41 -3.28
CA MET A 58 -16.58 -9.59 -4.40
C MET A 58 -15.44 -8.96 -5.22
N VAL A 59 -14.27 -8.73 -4.61
CA VAL A 59 -13.07 -8.23 -5.30
C VAL A 59 -12.56 -9.28 -6.28
N GLU A 60 -12.33 -10.49 -5.79
CA GLU A 60 -11.85 -11.63 -6.56
C GLU A 60 -12.72 -11.92 -7.77
N ARG A 61 -14.03 -11.97 -7.55
CA ARG A 61 -14.99 -12.27 -8.60
C ARG A 61 -14.99 -11.23 -9.71
N ARG A 62 -14.92 -9.95 -9.34
CA ARG A 62 -14.87 -8.86 -10.30
C ARG A 62 -13.61 -8.90 -11.13
N LEU A 63 -12.46 -9.14 -10.50
CA LEU A 63 -11.20 -9.27 -11.21
C LEU A 63 -11.27 -10.43 -12.21
N TYR A 64 -11.69 -11.63 -11.80
CA TYR A 64 -11.82 -12.76 -12.74
C TYR A 64 -12.78 -12.49 -13.91
N LEU A 65 -13.88 -11.77 -13.70
CA LEU A 65 -14.81 -11.42 -14.78
C LEU A 65 -14.17 -10.51 -15.84
N SER A 66 -13.17 -9.70 -15.47
CA SER A 66 -12.44 -8.87 -16.44
C SER A 66 -11.63 -9.66 -17.46
N ILE A 67 -11.37 -10.96 -17.22
CA ILE A 67 -10.72 -11.85 -18.20
C ILE A 67 -11.62 -12.01 -19.43
N GLY A 68 -12.95 -12.08 -19.24
CA GLY A 68 -13.93 -12.23 -20.31
C GLY A 68 -14.31 -10.93 -21.02
N GLU A 69 -13.57 -9.84 -20.84
CA GLU A 69 -13.87 -8.56 -21.47
C GLU A 69 -13.85 -8.66 -23.01
N ALA A 70 -14.87 -8.08 -23.64
CA ALA A 70 -15.01 -8.10 -25.10
C ALA A 70 -13.83 -7.39 -25.76
N GLY A 71 -13.24 -8.02 -26.78
CA GLY A 71 -12.10 -7.48 -27.52
C GLY A 71 -10.73 -7.92 -27.01
N LEU A 72 -10.66 -8.66 -25.90
CA LEU A 72 -9.40 -9.23 -25.42
C LEU A 72 -9.01 -10.46 -26.26
N SER A 73 -7.80 -10.46 -26.84
CA SER A 73 -7.26 -11.63 -27.55
C SER A 73 -7.02 -12.79 -26.58
N HIS A 74 -6.87 -14.02 -27.10
CA HIS A 74 -6.54 -15.17 -26.25
C HIS A 74 -5.25 -14.96 -25.44
N GLU A 75 -4.21 -14.41 -26.07
CA GLU A 75 -2.97 -14.04 -25.37
C GLU A 75 -3.18 -12.96 -24.30
N GLY A 76 -4.06 -11.99 -24.58
CA GLY A 76 -4.48 -10.97 -23.62
C GLY A 76 -5.21 -11.57 -22.42
N GLN A 77 -6.09 -12.56 -22.65
CA GLN A 77 -6.80 -13.29 -21.60
C GLN A 77 -5.84 -14.06 -20.70
N VAL A 78 -4.87 -14.78 -21.28
CA VAL A 78 -3.85 -15.52 -20.53
C VAL A 78 -2.99 -14.58 -19.69
N ARG A 79 -2.53 -13.46 -20.27
CA ARG A 79 -1.77 -12.44 -19.55
C ARG A 79 -2.58 -11.86 -18.38
N ARG A 80 -3.82 -11.45 -18.64
CA ARG A 80 -4.70 -10.89 -17.61
C ARG A 80 -4.99 -11.88 -16.49
N MET A 81 -5.19 -13.16 -16.81
CA MET A 81 -5.37 -14.22 -15.83
C MET A 81 -4.15 -14.34 -14.89
N GLN A 82 -2.93 -14.30 -15.44
CA GLN A 82 -1.70 -14.34 -14.64
C GLN A 82 -1.56 -13.11 -13.73
N VAL A 83 -1.85 -11.93 -14.25
CA VAL A 83 -1.81 -10.67 -13.50
C VAL A 83 -2.82 -10.67 -12.36
N ILE A 84 -4.05 -11.12 -12.62
CA ILE A 84 -5.10 -11.24 -11.60
C ILE A 84 -4.71 -12.25 -10.53
N ALA A 85 -4.16 -13.41 -10.90
CA ALA A 85 -3.73 -14.42 -9.94
C ALA A 85 -2.68 -13.85 -8.97
N GLY A 86 -1.66 -13.16 -9.47
CA GLY A 86 -0.65 -12.53 -8.62
C GLY A 86 -1.22 -11.43 -7.72
N ALA A 87 -2.15 -10.63 -8.23
CA ALA A 87 -2.79 -9.58 -7.42
C ALA A 87 -3.71 -10.16 -6.32
N LEU A 88 -4.36 -11.30 -6.57
CA LEU A 88 -5.19 -11.97 -5.59
C LEU A 88 -4.38 -12.66 -4.50
N GLU A 89 -3.24 -13.26 -4.87
CA GLU A 89 -2.29 -13.79 -3.90
C GLU A 89 -1.79 -12.69 -2.97
N ALA A 90 -1.37 -11.54 -3.53
CA ALA A 90 -1.00 -10.37 -2.75
C ALA A 90 -2.16 -9.86 -1.87
N TYR A 91 -3.39 -9.78 -2.41
CA TYR A 91 -4.57 -9.36 -1.66
C TYR A 91 -4.87 -10.25 -0.47
N GLY A 92 -4.78 -11.58 -0.64
CA GLY A 92 -4.94 -12.56 0.42
C GLY A 92 -3.89 -12.38 1.52
N ALA A 93 -2.61 -12.33 1.15
CA ALA A 93 -1.51 -12.14 2.09
C ALA A 93 -1.63 -10.82 2.88
N ILE A 94 -1.98 -9.72 2.19
CA ILE A 94 -2.27 -8.42 2.81
C ILE A 94 -3.42 -8.55 3.82
N CYS A 95 -4.50 -9.24 3.47
CA CYS A 95 -5.63 -9.44 4.37
C CYS A 95 -5.25 -10.28 5.60
N GLU A 96 -4.42 -11.31 5.46
CA GLU A 96 -3.95 -12.10 6.62
C GLU A 96 -3.10 -11.25 7.58
N VAL A 97 -2.22 -10.40 7.06
CA VAL A 97 -1.43 -9.45 7.86
C VAL A 97 -2.35 -8.45 8.58
N LEU A 98 -3.28 -7.82 7.85
CA LEU A 98 -4.17 -6.79 8.42
C LEU A 98 -5.17 -7.36 9.43
N HIS A 99 -5.55 -8.62 9.33
CA HIS A 99 -6.43 -9.29 10.29
C HIS A 99 -5.66 -9.94 11.46
N GLY A 100 -4.33 -9.78 11.53
CA GLY A 100 -3.51 -10.36 12.60
C GLY A 100 -3.49 -11.90 12.59
N ARG A 101 -3.77 -12.52 11.44
CA ARG A 101 -3.75 -13.97 11.26
C ARG A 101 -2.37 -14.48 10.80
N ASN A 102 -1.50 -13.57 10.35
CA ASN A 102 -0.10 -13.87 10.13
C ASN A 102 0.64 -13.94 11.48
N PRO A 103 1.31 -15.07 11.83
CA PRO A 103 2.10 -15.18 13.05
C PRO A 103 3.28 -14.21 13.08
N ASP A 104 3.76 -13.77 11.91
CA ASP A 104 4.67 -12.64 11.79
C ASP A 104 3.86 -11.36 11.53
N PRO A 105 3.80 -10.41 12.49
CA PRO A 105 3.02 -9.19 12.34
C PRO A 105 3.61 -8.23 11.29
N LEU A 106 4.78 -8.57 10.73
CA LEU A 106 5.58 -7.74 9.84
C LEU A 106 5.96 -8.53 8.59
N PRO A 107 5.29 -8.28 7.44
CA PRO A 107 5.76 -8.88 6.20
C PRO A 107 7.14 -8.30 5.86
N PRO A 108 8.10 -9.14 5.45
CA PRO A 108 9.41 -8.70 5.00
C PRO A 108 9.31 -7.72 3.82
N LEU A 109 10.33 -6.89 3.64
CA LEU A 109 10.40 -5.89 2.56
C LEU A 109 10.21 -6.53 1.17
N GLU A 110 10.75 -7.73 0.99
CA GLU A 110 10.65 -8.51 -0.25
C GLU A 110 9.18 -8.85 -0.59
N ASP A 111 8.36 -9.17 0.41
CA ASP A 111 6.94 -9.42 0.22
C ASP A 111 6.22 -8.16 -0.22
N LEU A 112 6.53 -7.03 0.41
CA LEU A 112 5.93 -5.75 0.04
C LEU A 112 6.33 -5.30 -1.38
N GLU A 113 7.58 -5.53 -1.78
CA GLU A 113 8.04 -5.32 -3.16
C GLU A 113 7.32 -6.23 -4.15
N SER A 114 7.13 -7.50 -3.80
CA SER A 114 6.38 -8.46 -4.61
C SER A 114 4.92 -8.02 -4.77
N TRP A 115 4.24 -7.67 -3.67
CA TRP A 115 2.86 -7.20 -3.69
C TRP A 115 2.71 -5.91 -4.47
N THR A 116 3.63 -4.96 -4.28
CA THR A 116 3.61 -3.70 -5.03
C THR A 116 3.69 -3.95 -6.53
N ARG A 117 4.62 -4.81 -6.97
CA ARG A 117 4.75 -5.18 -8.38
C ARG A 117 3.49 -5.87 -8.93
N ALA A 118 2.86 -6.75 -8.15
CA ALA A 118 1.62 -7.41 -8.54
C ALA A 118 0.47 -6.41 -8.72
N VAL A 119 0.34 -5.43 -7.81
CA VAL A 119 -0.69 -4.39 -7.89
C VAL A 119 -0.41 -3.43 -9.05
N ASP A 120 0.84 -3.03 -9.27
CA ASP A 120 1.22 -2.17 -10.40
C ASP A 120 0.94 -2.87 -11.75
N ALA A 121 1.23 -4.17 -11.85
CA ALA A 121 0.91 -4.96 -13.03
C ALA A 121 -0.61 -5.06 -13.27
N LEU A 122 -1.40 -5.24 -12.20
CA LEU A 122 -2.86 -5.26 -12.28
C LEU A 122 -3.43 -3.95 -12.82
N GLU A 123 -3.03 -2.83 -12.24
CA GLU A 123 -3.55 -1.53 -12.67
C GLU A 123 -3.14 -1.20 -14.10
N LYS A 124 -1.89 -1.53 -14.49
CA LYS A 124 -1.41 -1.32 -15.86
C LYS A 124 -2.17 -2.17 -16.88
N ASP A 125 -2.51 -3.42 -16.54
CA ASP A 125 -3.25 -4.32 -17.42
C ASP A 125 -4.73 -3.92 -17.58
N LEU A 126 -5.36 -3.46 -16.49
CA LEU A 126 -6.76 -3.04 -16.50
C LEU A 126 -6.96 -1.62 -17.06
N TYR A 127 -5.99 -0.73 -16.88
CA TYR A 127 -6.10 0.68 -17.25
C TYR A 127 -4.82 1.19 -17.96
N PRO A 128 -4.53 0.70 -19.18
CA PRO A 128 -3.36 1.13 -19.94
C PRO A 128 -3.50 2.61 -20.33
N GLY A 129 -2.79 3.49 -19.62
CA GLY A 129 -2.84 4.95 -19.80
C GLY A 129 -3.07 5.75 -18.50
N ASP A 130 -3.45 5.06 -17.42
CA ASP A 130 -3.65 5.64 -16.10
C ASP A 130 -2.41 5.40 -15.21
N ASP A 131 -1.49 6.38 -15.12
CA ASP A 131 -0.27 6.30 -14.29
C ASP A 131 -0.53 6.44 -12.77
N PHE A 132 -1.77 6.23 -12.32
CA PHE A 132 -2.19 6.56 -10.95
C PHE A 132 -1.47 5.79 -9.85
N GLY A 133 -1.00 4.56 -10.12
CA GLY A 133 -0.38 3.73 -9.10
C GLY A 133 1.05 3.27 -9.35
N ALA A 134 1.62 3.40 -10.55
CA ALA A 134 3.05 3.14 -10.76
C ALA A 134 3.92 4.11 -9.93
N ALA A 135 3.60 5.41 -9.96
CA ALA A 135 4.27 6.40 -9.12
C ALA A 135 4.04 6.15 -7.61
N ALA A 136 2.88 5.60 -7.26
CA ALA A 136 2.53 5.23 -5.89
C ALA A 136 3.37 4.07 -5.36
N GLY A 137 3.48 3.00 -6.15
CA GLY A 137 4.27 1.82 -5.80
C GLY A 137 5.73 2.17 -5.58
N HIS A 138 6.32 2.92 -6.52
CA HIS A 138 7.69 3.40 -6.39
C HIS A 138 7.92 4.29 -5.15
N ALA A 139 6.95 5.15 -4.79
CA ALA A 139 7.05 5.98 -3.59
C ALA A 139 7.01 5.15 -2.28
N LEU A 140 6.18 4.10 -2.22
CA LEU A 140 6.11 3.20 -1.07
C LEU A 140 7.46 2.50 -0.82
N LEU A 141 8.10 2.03 -1.89
CA LEU A 141 9.39 1.33 -1.86
C LEU A 141 10.55 2.27 -1.47
N ASN A 142 10.61 3.47 -2.05
CA ASN A 142 11.66 4.45 -1.74
C ASN A 142 11.59 4.99 -0.30
N ALA A 143 10.39 5.08 0.28
CA ALA A 143 10.22 5.57 1.65
C ALA A 143 10.66 4.56 2.73
N GLN A 144 10.82 3.28 2.38
CA GLN A 144 11.30 2.23 3.30
C GLN A 144 12.82 2.07 3.26
N THR A 145 13.45 2.46 2.15
CA THR A 145 14.91 2.47 1.97
C THR A 145 15.59 3.78 2.37
N ALA A 146 14.81 4.84 2.64
CA ALA A 146 15.35 6.14 3.03
C ALA A 146 16.17 6.03 4.35
N PRO A 147 17.46 6.44 4.35
CA PRO A 147 18.26 6.43 5.56
C PRO A 147 17.63 7.38 6.59
N ARG A 148 17.61 6.95 7.87
CA ARG A 148 17.19 7.80 8.99
C ARG A 148 17.87 9.16 8.87
N PRO A 149 17.16 10.30 9.02
CA PRO A 149 17.84 11.56 9.24
C PRO A 149 18.73 11.36 10.46
N THR A 150 20.03 11.47 10.23
CA THR A 150 21.01 11.49 11.31
C THR A 150 20.63 12.70 12.16
N LEU A 151 20.07 12.45 13.34
CA LEU A 151 19.94 13.48 14.37
C LEU A 151 21.36 13.92 14.68
N THR A 152 21.83 14.96 14.00
CA THR A 152 23.06 15.65 14.36
C THR A 152 22.82 16.15 15.77
N ALA A 153 23.40 15.46 16.74
CA ALA A 153 23.39 15.86 18.13
C ALA A 153 23.91 17.29 18.21
N GLY A 154 22.98 18.24 18.36
CA GLY A 154 23.26 19.64 18.63
C GLY A 154 23.96 19.73 19.97
N ARG A 155 25.29 19.64 19.93
CA ARG A 155 26.21 19.98 21.00
C ARG A 155 26.07 21.48 21.26
N SER A 156 25.10 21.86 22.10
CA SER A 156 25.05 23.21 22.70
C SER A 156 25.65 23.17 24.09
N ARG A 157 26.58 24.11 24.27
CA ARG A 157 27.64 24.12 25.27
C ARG A 157 27.10 24.37 26.68
N SER A 158 27.81 23.78 27.63
CA SER A 158 27.81 24.08 29.06
C SER A 158 27.95 25.59 29.30
N ASN A 159 27.01 26.18 30.04
CA ASN A 159 27.18 27.53 30.59
C ASN A 159 28.04 27.46 31.87
N PRO A 160 29.09 28.28 32.01
CA PRO A 160 29.81 28.40 33.28
C PRO A 160 29.03 29.26 34.27
N ILE A 161 28.93 28.73 35.48
CA ILE A 161 28.41 29.39 36.69
C ILE A 161 29.28 30.63 36.98
N THR A 162 28.67 31.81 37.02
CA THR A 162 29.27 33.02 37.61
C THR A 162 28.59 33.30 38.95
N LYS A 163 29.35 33.13 40.04
CA LYS A 163 28.99 33.59 41.39
C LYS A 163 29.00 35.12 41.41
N SER A 164 27.93 35.73 41.93
CA SER A 164 27.96 37.13 42.39
C SER A 164 28.25 37.16 43.91
N PRO A 165 29.06 38.12 44.40
CA PRO A 165 29.40 38.24 45.81
C PRO A 165 28.29 38.95 46.60
N GLY A 166 28.14 38.53 47.86
CA GLY A 166 27.19 39.10 48.80
C GLY A 166 27.52 40.53 49.18
N SER A 167 26.48 41.35 49.23
CA SER A 167 26.49 42.71 49.78
C SER A 167 26.18 42.64 51.27
N THR A 168 27.12 43.08 52.09
CA THR A 168 26.91 43.39 53.51
C THR A 168 26.18 44.72 53.67
N ALA A 169 25.19 44.74 54.56
CA ALA A 169 24.79 45.89 55.36
C ALA A 169 24.30 45.35 56.71
#